data_AF-A0A2V9NW11-F1
#
_entry.id   AF-A0A2V9NW11-F1
#
_cell.length_a   1.000
_cell.length_b   1.000
_cell.length_c   1.000
_cell.angle_alpha   90.00
_cell.angle_beta   90.00
_cell.angle_gamma   90.00
#
_symmetry.space_group_name_H-M   'P 1'
#
loop_
_entity.id
_entity.type
_entity.pdbx_description
1 polymer ?
#
loop_
_entity_poly.entity_id
_entity_poly.type
_entity_poly.pdbx_seq_one_letter_code
_entity_poly.pdbx_strand_id
1 'polypeptide(L)'
;MQMCRQTYEDGEIMGQQNRELRMAVIILLVASLSYAGCRRASESSSEELKPRTSAVQLGEMAPNFTLEDQRNQKVTLSSARGTIPIVLVFYRGYW
;
A
#
# COMPACT_ATOMS: atom_id res chain seq x y z
N MET A 1 34.18 48.52 -43.70
CA MET A 1 33.03 48.76 -42.80
C MET A 1 32.36 47.43 -42.52
N GLN A 2 32.77 46.72 -41.48
CA GLN A 2 32.12 45.48 -41.03
C GLN A 2 32.56 45.21 -39.59
N MET A 3 32.03 46.01 -38.68
CA MET A 3 32.11 45.79 -37.24
C MET A 3 30.74 46.17 -36.67
N CYS A 4 30.24 45.36 -35.73
CA CYS A 4 28.93 45.43 -35.05
C CYS A 4 27.77 44.58 -35.62
N ARG A 5 27.91 43.24 -35.72
CA ARG A 5 26.70 42.37 -35.78
C ARG A 5 26.77 40.99 -35.13
N GLN A 6 27.80 40.64 -34.34
CA GLN A 6 28.00 39.25 -33.93
C GLN A 6 27.84 38.93 -32.44
N THR A 7 27.24 39.79 -31.62
CA THR A 7 27.15 39.56 -30.16
C THR A 7 25.73 39.37 -29.64
N TYR A 8 24.75 39.05 -30.49
CA TYR A 8 23.34 38.92 -30.07
C TYR A 8 22.80 37.47 -30.09
N GLU A 9 23.48 36.52 -30.76
CA GLU A 9 22.94 35.16 -30.96
C GLU A 9 23.35 34.15 -29.87
N ASP A 10 24.29 34.49 -28.98
CA ASP A 10 24.80 33.54 -27.96
C ASP A 10 24.00 33.54 -26.65
N GLY A 11 23.01 34.44 -26.49
CA GLY A 11 22.19 34.53 -25.29
C GLY A 11 21.02 33.53 -25.22
N GLU A 12 20.60 32.96 -26.35
CA GLU A 12 19.42 32.08 -26.41
C GLU A 12 19.71 30.60 -26.13
N ILE A 13 20.94 30.12 -26.39
CA ILE A 13 21.24 28.68 -26.29
C ILE A 13 21.33 28.22 -24.82
N MET A 14 21.58 29.14 -23.88
CA MET A 14 21.74 28.81 -22.45
C MET A 14 20.41 28.57 -21.73
N GLY A 15 19.28 29.07 -22.27
CA GLY A 15 17.94 28.85 -21.71
C GLY A 15 17.31 27.50 -22.08
N GLN A 16 17.73 26.92 -23.21
CA GLN A 16 17.17 25.68 -23.75
C GLN A 16 17.75 24.44 -23.06
N GLN A 17 19.06 24.42 -22.80
CA GLN A 17 19.72 23.29 -22.13
C GLN A 17 19.25 23.08 -20.69
N ASN A 18 18.98 24.17 -19.97
CA ASN A 18 18.49 24.14 -18.59
C ASN A 18 17.05 23.64 -18.48
N ARG A 19 16.23 23.77 -19.53
CA ARG A 19 14.85 23.25 -19.57
C ARG A 19 14.83 21.74 -19.71
N GLU A 20 15.63 21.18 -20.61
CA GLU A 20 15.77 19.73 -20.79
C GLU A 20 16.33 19.06 -19.54
N LEU A 21 17.38 19.63 -18.93
CA LEU A 21 17.92 19.12 -17.67
C LEU A 21 16.90 19.18 -16.53
N ARG A 22 16.13 20.27 -16.43
CA ARG A 22 15.08 20.42 -15.41
C ARG A 22 13.98 19.38 -15.59
N MET A 23 13.54 19.13 -16.82
CA MET A 23 12.52 18.11 -17.09
C MET A 23 13.04 16.70 -16.76
N ALA A 24 14.29 16.38 -17.13
CA ALA A 24 14.91 15.10 -16.80
C ALA A 24 14.99 14.88 -15.28
N VAL A 25 15.39 15.89 -14.50
CA VAL A 25 15.45 15.82 -13.03
C VAL A 25 14.07 15.62 -12.41
N ILE A 26 13.05 16.35 -12.89
CA ILE A 26 11.68 16.21 -12.38
C ILE A 26 11.14 14.79 -12.64
N ILE A 27 11.36 14.24 -13.83
CA ILE A 27 10.93 12.88 -14.18
C ILE A 27 11.61 11.85 -13.27
N LEU A 28 12.91 12.00 -13.01
CA LEU A 28 13.68 11.12 -12.13
C LEU A 28 13.18 11.18 -10.67
N LEU A 29 12.83 12.39 -10.18
CA LEU A 29 12.25 12.59 -8.85
C LEU A 29 10.86 11.94 -8.73
N VAL A 30 9.97 12.13 -9.70
CA VAL A 30 8.62 11.53 -9.71
C VAL A 30 8.69 10.00 -9.78
N ALA A 31 9.60 9.45 -10.61
CA ALA A 31 9.83 8.01 -10.68
C ALA A 31 10.26 7.47 -9.31
N SER A 32 11.21 8.12 -8.64
CA SER A 32 11.69 7.70 -7.30
C SER A 32 10.60 7.71 -6.21
N LEU A 33 9.73 8.72 -6.21
CA LEU A 33 8.60 8.80 -5.27
C LEU A 33 7.56 7.69 -5.51
N SER A 34 7.37 7.29 -6.77
CA SER A 34 6.42 6.23 -7.14
C SER A 34 6.90 4.84 -6.66
N TYR A 35 8.21 4.59 -6.62
CA TYR A 35 8.76 3.33 -6.10
C TYR A 35 8.69 3.23 -4.56
N ALA A 36 8.63 4.34 -3.84
CA ALA A 36 8.46 4.34 -2.38
C ALA A 36 7.00 4.06 -1.95
N GLY A 37 6.02 4.39 -2.80
CA GLY A 37 4.58 4.24 -2.50
C GLY A 37 4.04 2.80 -2.58
N CYS A 38 4.79 1.86 -3.15
CA CYS A 38 4.39 0.45 -3.27
C CYS A 38 4.87 -0.45 -2.12
N ARG A 39 5.44 0.11 -1.04
CA ARG A 39 5.63 -0.66 0.20
C ARG A 39 4.35 -0.68 1.03
N ARG A 40 3.29 -1.32 0.50
CA ARG A 40 2.36 -2.00 1.41
C ARG A 40 3.12 -3.18 1.96
N ALA A 41 3.78 -2.98 3.10
CA ALA A 41 4.07 -4.05 4.01
C ALA A 41 2.70 -4.65 4.39
N SER A 42 2.29 -5.68 3.65
CA SER A 42 1.30 -6.62 4.16
C SER A 42 2.03 -7.37 5.26
N GLU A 43 2.04 -6.77 6.45
CA GLU A 43 2.48 -7.41 7.67
C GLU A 43 1.40 -8.42 8.04
N SER A 44 1.35 -9.49 7.24
CA SER A 44 0.75 -10.74 7.64
C SER A 44 1.67 -11.31 8.70
N SER A 45 1.52 -10.82 9.93
CA SER A 45 1.93 -11.58 11.11
C SER A 45 1.08 -12.85 11.12
N SER A 46 1.50 -13.80 10.30
CA SER A 46 1.13 -15.19 10.45
C SER A 46 1.87 -15.65 11.70
N GLU A 47 1.30 -15.34 12.87
CA GLU A 47 1.56 -16.19 14.02
C GLU A 47 1.29 -17.61 13.54
N GLU A 48 2.34 -18.43 13.53
CA GLU A 48 2.31 -19.84 13.16
C GLU A 48 1.44 -20.56 14.20
N LEU A 49 0.12 -20.40 14.04
CA LEU A 49 -0.89 -21.00 14.88
C LEU A 49 -0.89 -22.48 14.53
N LYS A 50 -0.18 -23.26 15.34
CA LYS A 50 -0.33 -24.72 15.39
C LYS A 50 -1.84 -25.04 15.34
N PRO A 51 -2.31 -25.80 14.34
CA PRO A 51 -3.73 -26.12 14.23
C PRO A 51 -4.23 -26.69 15.56
N ARG A 52 -5.18 -26.00 16.18
CA ARG A 52 -5.82 -26.52 17.40
C ARG A 52 -6.63 -27.74 16.98
N THR A 53 -6.21 -28.91 17.45
CA THR A 53 -6.93 -30.18 17.24
C THR A 53 -8.01 -30.40 18.29
N SER A 54 -8.02 -29.61 19.37
CA SER A 54 -9.00 -29.68 20.44
C SER A 54 -10.23 -28.81 20.14
N ALA A 55 -11.42 -29.34 20.42
CA ALA A 55 -12.66 -28.56 20.41
C ALA A 55 -12.62 -27.44 21.46
N VAL A 56 -13.28 -26.31 21.16
CA VAL A 56 -13.46 -25.18 22.09
C VAL A 56 -14.41 -25.60 23.21
N GLN A 57 -14.06 -25.31 24.46
CA GLN A 57 -14.87 -25.67 25.62
C GLN A 57 -15.80 -24.51 26.05
N LEU A 58 -16.89 -24.84 26.75
CA LEU A 58 -17.78 -23.84 27.33
C LEU A 58 -17.04 -23.03 28.40
N GLY A 59 -17.22 -21.70 28.38
CA GLY A 59 -16.52 -20.78 29.27
C GLY A 59 -15.09 -20.45 28.84
N GLU A 60 -14.53 -21.15 27.84
CA GLU A 60 -13.26 -20.76 27.22
C GLU A 60 -13.44 -19.47 26.41
N MET A 61 -12.44 -18.60 26.45
CA MET A 61 -12.39 -17.44 25.58
C MET A 61 -12.28 -17.88 24.11
N ALA A 62 -13.22 -17.42 23.28
CA ALA A 62 -13.20 -17.72 21.86
C ALA A 62 -11.88 -17.25 21.20
N PRO A 63 -11.22 -18.11 20.38
CA PRO A 63 -10.00 -17.74 19.66
C PRO A 63 -10.22 -16.50 18.80
N ASN A 64 -9.25 -15.59 18.77
CA ASN A 64 -9.33 -14.44 17.89
C ASN A 64 -8.98 -14.83 16.46
N PHE A 65 -9.73 -14.32 15.49
CA PHE A 65 -9.43 -14.48 14.07
C PHE A 65 -9.91 -13.26 13.29
N THR A 66 -9.31 -13.07 12.12
CA THR A 66 -9.72 -12.07 11.14
C THR A 66 -10.06 -12.80 9.85
N LEU A 67 -11.27 -12.60 9.33
CA LEU A 67 -11.73 -13.17 8.07
C LEU A 67 -12.15 -12.06 7.12
N GLU A 68 -12.16 -12.36 5.83
CA GLU A 68 -12.75 -11.50 4.82
C GLU A 68 -14.22 -11.84 4.65
N ASP A 69 -15.08 -10.82 4.61
CA ASP A 69 -16.49 -10.98 4.24
C ASP A 69 -16.65 -11.10 2.72
N GLN A 70 -17.89 -11.29 2.26
CA GLN A 70 -18.23 -11.35 0.83
C GLN A 70 -17.89 -10.09 0.01
N ARG A 71 -17.54 -8.97 0.66
CA ARG A 71 -17.12 -7.71 0.05
C ARG A 71 -15.60 -7.48 0.17
N ASN A 72 -14.84 -8.50 0.60
CA ASN A 72 -13.41 -8.43 0.90
C ASN A 72 -13.07 -7.45 2.03
N GLN A 73 -14.01 -7.19 2.95
CA GLN A 73 -13.74 -6.40 4.15
C GLN A 73 -13.22 -7.29 5.26
N LYS A 74 -12.17 -6.84 5.95
CA LYS A 74 -11.60 -7.56 7.09
C LYS A 74 -12.50 -7.41 8.30
N VAL A 75 -12.97 -8.53 8.83
CA VAL A 75 -13.77 -8.63 10.05
C VAL A 75 -12.98 -9.39 11.09
N THR A 76 -12.71 -8.75 12.23
CA THR A 76 -11.97 -9.36 13.35
C THR A 76 -12.93 -9.68 14.49
N LEU A 77 -12.88 -10.91 15.03
CA LEU A 77 -13.77 -11.30 16.13
C LEU A 77 -13.63 -10.38 17.35
N SER A 78 -12.41 -9.97 17.68
CA SER A 78 -12.14 -9.12 18.84
C SER A 78 -12.84 -7.77 18.83
N SER A 79 -13.24 -7.23 17.67
CA SER A 79 -13.94 -5.94 17.61
C SER A 79 -15.39 -6.02 18.06
N ALA A 80 -16.01 -7.20 17.99
CA ALA A 80 -17.41 -7.42 18.35
C ALA A 80 -17.59 -8.06 19.74
N ARG A 81 -16.50 -8.55 20.37
CA ARG A 81 -16.55 -9.18 21.70
C ARG A 81 -17.09 -8.20 22.76
N GLY A 82 -18.07 -8.66 23.54
CA GLY A 82 -18.62 -7.92 24.69
C GLY A 82 -19.66 -6.85 24.34
N THR A 83 -19.81 -6.49 23.06
CA THR A 83 -20.81 -5.49 22.62
C THR A 83 -22.15 -6.16 22.27
N ILE A 84 -22.08 -7.27 21.53
CA ILE A 84 -23.26 -8.02 21.06
C ILE A 84 -23.00 -9.52 21.16
N PRO A 85 -24.04 -10.36 21.36
CA PRO A 85 -23.90 -11.80 21.24
C PRO A 85 -23.57 -12.18 19.79
N ILE A 86 -22.62 -13.09 19.60
CA ILE A 86 -22.12 -13.51 18.28
C ILE A 86 -22.34 -15.01 18.10
N VAL A 87 -22.85 -15.41 16.94
CA VAL A 87 -22.99 -16.81 16.54
C VAL A 87 -21.99 -17.10 15.42
N LEU A 88 -21.12 -18.10 15.62
CA LEU A 88 -20.18 -18.58 14.60
C LEU A 88 -20.76 -19.84 13.95
N VAL A 89 -20.95 -19.80 12.63
CA VAL A 89 -21.40 -20.94 11.84
C VAL A 89 -20.26 -21.40 10.95
N PHE A 90 -19.70 -22.57 11.23
CA PHE A 90 -18.74 -23.22 10.36
C PHE A 90 -19.49 -24.10 9.36
N TYR A 91 -19.25 -23.87 8.08
CA TYR A 91 -19.80 -24.69 7.01
C TYR A 91 -18.71 -25.18 6.07
N ARG A 92 -18.93 -26.35 5.49
CA ARG A 92 -18.02 -26.97 4.52
C ARG A 92 -18.70 -27.00 3.15
N GLY A 93 -18.15 -26.26 2.19
CA GLY A 93 -18.66 -26.17 0.82
C GLY A 93 -19.20 -24.79 0.50
N TYR A 94 -19.75 -24.65 -0.71
CA TYR A 94 -20.46 -23.46 -1.14
C TYR A 94 -21.96 -23.64 -0.85
N TRP A 95 -22.63 -22.56 -0.47
CA TRP A 95 -24.09 -22.51 -0.31
C TRP A 95 -24.72 -22.00 -1.60
#